data_AF-A0A5C7MW96-F1
#
_entry.id   AF-A0A5C7MW96-F1
#
_cell.length_a   1.000
_cell.length_b   1.000
_cell.length_c   1.000
_cell.angle_alpha   90.00
_cell.angle_beta   90.00
_cell.angle_gamma   90.00
#
_symmetry.space_group_name_H-M   'P 1'
#
loop_
_entity.id
_entity.type
_entity.pdbx_description
1 polymer ?
#
loop_
_entity_poly.entity_id
_entity_poly.type
_entity_poly.pdbx_seq_one_letter_code
_entity_poly.pdbx_strand_id
1 'polypeptide(L)'
;MRSFAQGNEFPVCERAETAQVGSVGRMSGLSQTVDFHPELARAARFMPRSAVNPLNLRLVRKLTLLQERRVPEGVEVLTLPSGVGIRLHRPSTGTGRGGALLWIHGGGYLIGSPAQDDKLCRRFADELGITVAAVKYSLAPDNPYPAGLEDCYTALRWLVELPAVDPARVAIGGASAGGGLAAALAQLTYDRGEIPLAAQLLVYPMIDDRSGSRPGLDHPGQRLWSQKSNRFGWRAYLGGADPAVAVPARRADLSGLPPAWVGVGTFDVFHDEDVEYAERLRAAGVPCELEVVPGAYHGFDGVAAKTQVARAFFASQVAFLRPLLNPAVVG
;
A
#
# COMPACT_ATOMS: atom_id res chain seq x y z
N MET A 1 -53.47 4.98 -39.52
CA MET A 1 -54.57 5.98 -39.52
C MET A 1 -54.61 6.58 -38.12
N ARG A 2 -54.16 7.83 -37.96
CA ARG A 2 -55.00 9.02 -37.69
C ARG A 2 -55.91 8.79 -36.46
N SER A 3 -55.93 9.60 -35.39
CA SER A 3 -55.71 11.05 -35.31
C SER A 3 -55.95 11.57 -33.87
N PHE A 4 -55.14 12.56 -33.46
CA PHE A 4 -55.39 13.74 -32.57
C PHE A 4 -55.71 13.51 -31.07
N ALA A 5 -55.07 14.11 -30.06
CA ALA A 5 -54.46 15.45 -29.80
C ALA A 5 -55.36 16.34 -28.92
N GLN A 6 -54.83 16.75 -27.76
CA GLN A 6 -55.08 17.96 -26.94
C GLN A 6 -54.26 17.75 -25.65
N GLY A 7 -53.47 18.67 -25.09
CA GLY A 7 -53.34 20.11 -25.20
C GLY A 7 -53.06 20.64 -23.77
N ASN A 8 -52.02 21.47 -23.60
CA ASN A 8 -51.71 22.41 -22.49
C ASN A 8 -50.24 22.30 -22.03
N GLU A 9 -49.54 23.36 -21.65
CA GLU A 9 -49.54 24.80 -21.96
C GLU A 9 -48.23 25.27 -21.29
N PHE A 10 -47.38 25.99 -22.01
CA PHE A 10 -46.19 26.65 -21.44
C PHE A 10 -46.58 28.07 -21.02
N PRO A 11 -45.96 28.63 -19.97
CA PRO A 11 -45.72 30.06 -19.91
C PRO A 11 -44.25 30.36 -20.24
N VAL A 12 -44.08 31.12 -21.30
CA VAL A 12 -42.91 31.94 -21.59
C VAL A 12 -42.98 33.18 -20.69
N CYS A 13 -41.89 33.54 -20.01
CA CYS A 13 -41.66 34.92 -19.60
C CYS A 13 -40.28 35.36 -20.07
N GLU A 14 -40.29 36.43 -20.85
CA GLU A 14 -39.16 36.99 -21.59
C GLU A 14 -38.59 38.18 -20.80
N ARG A 15 -37.27 38.37 -20.99
CA ARG A 15 -36.46 39.61 -20.92
C ARG A 15 -35.55 39.88 -19.72
N ALA A 16 -34.37 40.27 -20.18
CA ALA A 16 -33.13 40.59 -19.50
C ALA A 16 -33.14 41.95 -18.82
N GLU A 17 -32.36 42.06 -17.75
CA GLU A 17 -31.71 43.29 -17.33
C GLU A 17 -30.25 43.02 -16.97
N THR A 18 -29.37 43.68 -17.72
CA THR A 18 -27.95 43.87 -17.42
C THR A 18 -27.78 44.90 -16.30
N ALA A 19 -27.00 44.56 -15.27
CA ALA A 19 -25.90 45.38 -14.71
C ALA A 19 -25.69 45.06 -13.21
N GLN A 20 -24.51 44.56 -12.86
CA GLN A 20 -23.49 45.34 -12.14
C GLN A 20 -22.36 44.41 -11.68
N VAL A 21 -21.14 44.81 -12.04
CA VAL A 21 -19.89 44.23 -11.59
C VAL A 21 -19.75 44.52 -10.10
N GLY A 22 -20.08 43.54 -9.27
CA GLY A 22 -19.87 43.55 -7.83
C GLY A 22 -18.47 43.07 -7.48
N SER A 23 -17.60 44.02 -7.16
CA SER A 23 -16.49 43.96 -6.20
C SER A 23 -15.93 42.56 -5.84
N VAL A 24 -14.68 42.33 -6.25
CA VAL A 24 -13.81 41.26 -5.74
C VAL A 24 -13.60 41.47 -4.24
N GLY A 25 -14.49 40.94 -3.43
CA GLY A 25 -14.29 40.76 -2.01
C GLY A 25 -13.11 39.80 -1.80
N ARG A 26 -12.01 40.30 -1.24
CA ARG A 26 -10.94 39.45 -0.71
C ARG A 26 -11.57 38.48 0.29
N MET A 27 -11.74 37.22 -0.11
CA MET A 27 -11.90 36.15 0.86
C MET A 27 -10.60 36.08 1.67
N SER A 28 -10.67 36.60 2.88
CA SER A 28 -9.68 36.37 3.93
C SER A 28 -9.44 34.87 4.02
N GLY A 29 -8.22 34.43 3.73
CA GLY A 29 -7.79 33.05 3.88
C GLY A 29 -7.90 32.61 5.34
N LEU A 30 -9.04 32.01 5.69
CA LEU A 30 -9.11 31.12 6.83
C LEU A 30 -8.24 29.92 6.45
N SER A 31 -7.05 29.85 7.06
CA SER A 31 -6.22 28.65 7.05
C SER A 31 -7.09 27.49 7.48
N GLN A 32 -7.51 26.62 6.56
CA GLN A 32 -8.25 25.42 6.93
C GLN A 32 -7.37 24.64 7.91
N THR A 33 -7.84 24.55 9.15
CA THR A 33 -7.15 23.77 10.18
C THR A 33 -7.21 22.32 9.75
N VAL A 34 -6.05 21.73 9.52
CA VAL A 34 -5.97 20.31 9.21
C VAL A 34 -6.17 19.53 10.50
N ASP A 35 -7.28 18.81 10.60
CA ASP A 35 -7.64 18.01 11.76
C ASP A 35 -6.98 16.63 11.67
N PHE A 36 -5.69 16.59 11.99
CA PHE A 36 -4.96 15.33 12.17
C PHE A 36 -5.54 14.53 13.33
N HIS A 37 -5.40 13.20 13.26
CA HIS A 37 -5.68 12.34 14.41
C HIS A 37 -4.95 12.90 15.65
N PRO A 38 -5.59 13.00 16.83
CA PRO A 38 -5.01 13.68 17.99
C PRO A 38 -3.61 13.17 18.37
N GLU A 39 -3.40 11.85 18.31
CA GLU A 39 -2.11 11.23 18.60
C GLU A 39 -1.03 11.46 17.52
N LEU A 40 -1.43 11.81 16.30
CA LEU A 40 -0.54 12.01 15.15
C LEU A 40 -0.22 13.49 14.91
N ALA A 41 -1.07 14.40 15.39
CA ALA A 41 -0.96 15.84 15.16
C ALA A 41 0.41 16.41 15.57
N ARG A 42 0.99 15.93 16.68
CA ARG A 42 2.31 16.38 17.13
C ARG A 42 3.42 15.99 16.16
N ALA A 43 3.42 14.75 15.68
CA ALA A 43 4.41 14.26 14.72
C ALA A 43 4.24 14.94 13.35
N ALA A 44 2.99 15.13 12.90
CA ALA A 44 2.66 15.79 11.64
C ALA A 44 3.27 17.19 11.48
N ARG A 45 3.48 17.93 12.58
CA ARG A 45 4.11 19.26 12.57
C ARG A 45 5.56 19.25 12.08
N PHE A 46 6.25 18.12 12.23
CA PHE A 46 7.67 17.99 11.87
C PHE A 46 7.90 17.18 10.59
N MET A 47 6.86 16.52 10.09
CA MET A 47 6.97 15.74 8.86
C MET A 47 6.81 16.64 7.62
N PRO A 48 7.65 16.46 6.59
CA PRO A 48 7.46 17.15 5.33
C PRO A 48 6.23 16.58 4.59
N ARG A 49 5.65 17.36 3.65
CA ARG A 49 4.60 16.85 2.75
C ARG A 49 5.09 15.77 1.78
N SER A 50 6.38 15.83 1.42
CA SER A 50 7.02 14.93 0.46
C SER A 50 8.45 14.63 0.90
N ALA A 51 8.81 13.35 0.92
CA ALA A 51 10.17 12.91 1.24
C ALA A 51 11.08 12.76 0.00
N VAL A 52 10.53 12.44 -1.17
CA VAL A 52 11.31 12.04 -2.36
C VAL A 52 10.98 12.87 -3.58
N ASN A 53 12.01 13.30 -4.31
CA ASN A 53 11.91 13.95 -5.61
C ASN A 53 13.17 13.63 -6.47
N PRO A 54 13.18 13.96 -7.78
CA PRO A 54 14.32 13.64 -8.65
C PRO A 54 15.67 14.22 -8.20
N LEU A 55 15.66 15.39 -7.55
CA LEU A 55 16.88 16.10 -7.14
C LEU A 55 17.55 15.44 -5.93
N ASN A 56 16.76 14.84 -5.01
CA ASN A 56 17.29 14.23 -3.79
C ASN A 56 17.39 12.70 -3.83
N LEU A 57 16.89 12.05 -4.89
CA LEU A 57 16.78 10.58 -4.99
C LEU A 57 18.11 9.85 -4.68
N ARG A 58 19.22 10.25 -5.32
CA ARG A 58 20.53 9.62 -5.12
C ARG A 58 21.01 9.68 -3.67
N LEU A 59 20.79 10.82 -3.01
CA LEU A 59 21.16 11.02 -1.62
C LEU A 59 20.29 10.14 -0.70
N VAL A 60 18.96 10.15 -0.89
CA VAL A 60 18.03 9.36 -0.09
C VAL A 60 18.33 7.87 -0.22
N ARG A 61 18.57 7.37 -1.45
CA ARG A 61 18.99 5.97 -1.67
C ARG A 61 20.26 5.61 -0.90
N LYS A 62 21.29 6.46 -0.97
CA LYS A 62 22.55 6.21 -0.24
C LYS A 62 22.30 6.13 1.26
N LEU A 63 21.45 7.00 1.83
CA LEU A 63 21.08 6.97 3.24
C LEU A 63 20.29 5.70 3.61
N THR A 64 19.37 5.26 2.75
CA THR A 64 18.63 4.02 2.99
C THR A 64 19.55 2.80 2.97
N LEU A 65 20.50 2.73 2.04
CA LEU A 65 21.48 1.63 1.99
C LEU A 65 22.39 1.56 3.23
N LEU A 66 22.61 2.68 3.94
CA LEU A 66 23.35 2.64 5.21
C LEU A 66 22.61 1.84 6.29
N GLN A 67 21.28 1.73 6.21
CA GLN A 67 20.49 0.92 7.16
C GLN A 67 20.78 -0.58 6.98
N GLU A 68 21.10 -1.02 5.76
CA GLU A 68 21.41 -2.44 5.49
C GLU A 68 22.66 -2.92 6.23
N ARG A 69 23.59 -2.02 6.55
CA ARG A 69 24.82 -2.35 7.30
C ARG A 69 24.54 -2.86 8.70
N ARG A 70 23.40 -2.50 9.27
CA ARG A 70 22.97 -2.98 10.57
C ARG A 70 22.15 -4.25 10.37
N VAL A 71 22.61 -5.36 10.91
CA VAL A 71 21.85 -6.60 10.99
C VAL A 71 21.50 -6.83 12.46
N PRO A 72 20.22 -6.72 12.85
CA PRO A 72 19.80 -7.04 14.20
C PRO A 72 20.07 -8.52 14.53
N GLU A 73 20.20 -8.82 15.82
CA GLU A 73 20.37 -10.19 16.28
C GLU A 73 19.16 -11.06 15.87
N GLY A 74 19.44 -12.27 15.39
CA GLY A 74 18.44 -13.22 14.93
C GLY A 74 17.85 -12.94 13.55
N VAL A 75 18.43 -12.00 12.77
CA VAL A 75 18.08 -11.78 11.37
C VAL A 75 19.13 -12.44 10.47
N GLU A 76 18.70 -13.35 9.59
CA GLU A 76 19.56 -13.94 8.57
C GLU A 76 19.49 -13.12 7.29
N VAL A 77 20.64 -12.71 6.77
CA VAL A 77 20.71 -12.01 5.48
C VAL A 77 21.20 -13.00 4.43
N LEU A 78 20.36 -13.27 3.44
CA LEU A 78 20.61 -14.24 2.38
C LEU A 78 20.60 -13.54 1.02
N THR A 79 21.37 -14.08 0.08
CA THR A 79 21.28 -13.74 -1.33
C THR A 79 20.94 -15.03 -2.07
N LEU A 80 19.80 -15.05 -2.74
CA LEU A 80 19.36 -16.20 -3.55
C LEU A 80 20.28 -16.37 -4.76
N PRO A 81 20.33 -17.56 -5.40
CA PRO A 81 21.11 -17.76 -6.63
C PRO A 81 20.77 -16.78 -7.76
N SER A 82 19.54 -16.24 -7.78
CA SER A 82 19.10 -15.19 -8.70
C SER A 82 19.70 -13.81 -8.41
N GLY A 83 20.34 -13.62 -7.26
CA GLY A 83 20.83 -12.32 -6.78
C GLY A 83 19.83 -11.57 -5.89
N VAL A 84 18.59 -12.05 -5.75
CA VAL A 84 17.57 -11.44 -4.88
C VAL A 84 18.00 -11.54 -3.41
N GLY A 85 17.99 -10.41 -2.70
CA GLY A 85 18.33 -10.36 -1.28
C GLY A 85 17.12 -10.64 -0.39
N ILE A 86 17.32 -11.38 0.69
CA ILE A 86 16.30 -11.69 1.70
C ILE A 86 16.84 -11.36 3.09
N ARG A 87 16.02 -10.74 3.93
CA ARG A 87 16.21 -10.72 5.38
C ARG A 87 15.17 -11.64 6.01
N LEU A 88 15.61 -12.75 6.57
CA LEU A 88 14.77 -13.79 7.13
C LEU A 88 14.68 -13.62 8.65
N HIS A 89 13.46 -13.57 9.15
CA HIS A 89 13.12 -13.49 10.57
C HIS A 89 12.40 -14.79 10.94
N ARG A 90 13.03 -15.58 11.81
CA ARG A 90 12.39 -16.77 12.37
C ARG A 90 11.62 -16.42 13.64
N PRO A 91 10.49 -17.10 13.91
CA PRO A 91 9.76 -16.87 15.13
C PRO A 91 10.59 -17.31 16.34
N SER A 92 10.50 -16.58 17.44
CA SER A 92 11.14 -16.98 18.71
C SER A 92 10.52 -18.21 19.36
N THR A 93 9.29 -18.56 18.95
CA THR A 93 8.54 -19.73 19.43
C THR A 93 8.05 -20.55 18.23
N GLY A 94 8.07 -21.89 18.36
CA GLY A 94 7.70 -22.80 17.28
C GLY A 94 8.91 -23.32 16.51
N THR A 95 9.13 -24.64 16.57
CA THR A 95 10.23 -25.35 15.89
C THR A 95 9.73 -26.22 14.72
N GLY A 96 8.43 -26.19 14.45
CA GLY A 96 7.77 -27.00 13.41
C GLY A 96 7.50 -26.20 12.13
N ARG A 97 7.04 -26.92 11.10
CA ARG A 97 6.55 -26.34 9.85
C ARG A 97 5.31 -25.47 10.14
N GLY A 98 5.34 -24.20 9.76
CA GLY A 98 4.29 -23.22 10.09
C GLY A 98 4.01 -22.23 8.98
N GLY A 99 3.15 -21.25 9.23
CA GLY A 99 2.84 -20.21 8.25
C GLY A 99 4.04 -19.31 7.93
N ALA A 100 3.91 -18.53 6.87
CA ALA A 100 4.91 -17.55 6.49
C ALA A 100 4.32 -16.26 5.93
N LEU A 101 5.11 -15.19 6.00
CA LEU A 101 4.81 -13.90 5.39
C LEU A 101 6.00 -13.45 4.52
N LEU A 102 5.75 -13.20 3.24
CA LEU A 102 6.67 -12.39 2.43
C LEU A 102 6.35 -10.92 2.67
N TRP A 103 7.28 -10.17 3.25
CA TRP A 103 7.15 -8.73 3.47
C TRP A 103 7.87 -7.92 2.38
N ILE A 104 7.17 -6.96 1.79
CA ILE A 104 7.67 -6.10 0.72
C ILE A 104 7.68 -4.65 1.23
N HIS A 105 8.87 -4.08 1.28
CA HIS A 105 9.06 -2.76 1.86
C HIS A 105 8.49 -1.63 0.99
N GLY A 106 8.13 -0.51 1.62
CA GLY A 106 7.73 0.70 0.92
C GLY A 106 8.90 1.52 0.38
N GLY A 107 8.58 2.63 -0.28
CA GLY A 107 9.58 3.56 -0.84
C GLY A 107 9.25 4.10 -2.23
N GLY A 108 7.97 4.06 -2.63
CA GLY A 108 7.52 4.61 -3.92
C GLY A 108 8.14 3.96 -5.15
N TYR A 109 8.58 2.70 -5.05
CA TYR A 109 9.39 1.95 -6.03
C TYR A 109 10.82 2.51 -6.27
N LEU A 110 11.15 3.63 -5.62
CA LEU A 110 12.33 4.44 -5.91
C LEU A 110 13.45 4.22 -4.90
N ILE A 111 13.08 4.03 -3.64
CA ILE A 111 13.97 3.93 -2.48
C ILE A 111 13.50 2.78 -1.59
N GLY A 112 14.17 2.61 -0.45
CA GLY A 112 13.80 1.59 0.53
C GLY A 112 14.84 0.48 0.59
N SER A 113 14.76 -0.29 1.67
CA SER A 113 15.41 -1.59 1.80
C SER A 113 14.62 -2.40 2.83
N PRO A 114 14.67 -3.75 2.79
CA PRO A 114 14.00 -4.55 3.82
C PRO A 114 14.52 -4.27 5.24
N ALA A 115 15.74 -3.75 5.39
CA ALA A 115 16.32 -3.41 6.69
C ALA A 115 15.54 -2.35 7.47
N GLN A 116 14.81 -1.48 6.77
CA GLN A 116 14.01 -0.43 7.41
C GLN A 116 12.83 -1.00 8.21
N ASP A 117 12.38 -2.20 7.81
CA ASP A 117 11.21 -2.87 8.37
C ASP A 117 11.58 -4.04 9.30
N ASP A 118 12.87 -4.26 9.60
CA ASP A 118 13.32 -5.40 10.44
C ASP A 118 12.55 -5.53 11.76
N LYS A 119 12.24 -4.40 12.41
CA LYS A 119 11.48 -4.38 13.67
C LYS A 119 10.03 -4.82 13.46
N LEU A 120 9.42 -4.44 12.35
CA LEU A 120 8.07 -4.81 11.99
C LEU A 120 8.01 -6.30 11.63
N CYS A 121 8.93 -6.76 10.77
CA CYS A 121 9.04 -8.17 10.39
C CYS A 121 9.27 -9.07 11.60
N ARG A 122 10.16 -8.66 12.53
CA ARG A 122 10.37 -9.36 13.79
C ARG A 122 9.10 -9.40 14.64
N ARG A 123 8.37 -8.29 14.73
CA ARG A 123 7.10 -8.22 15.47
C ARG A 123 6.05 -9.17 14.88
N PHE A 124 5.92 -9.26 13.55
CA PHE A 124 5.06 -10.25 12.91
C PHE A 124 5.50 -11.68 13.23
N ALA A 125 6.80 -11.97 13.10
CA ALA A 125 7.34 -13.30 13.38
C ALA A 125 7.03 -13.74 14.81
N ASP A 126 7.24 -12.86 15.79
CA ASP A 126 7.00 -13.16 17.21
C ASP A 126 5.50 -13.23 17.57
N GLU A 127 4.68 -12.29 17.09
CA GLU A 127 3.25 -12.23 17.42
C GLU A 127 2.45 -13.36 16.77
N LEU A 128 2.78 -13.72 15.53
CA LEU A 128 2.06 -14.76 14.79
C LEU A 128 2.70 -16.14 14.93
N GLY A 129 3.96 -16.23 15.37
CA GLY A 129 4.71 -17.50 15.43
C GLY A 129 5.01 -18.06 14.03
N ILE A 130 5.37 -17.18 13.08
CA ILE A 130 5.57 -17.52 11.66
C ILE A 130 6.94 -17.09 11.16
N THR A 131 7.36 -17.68 10.04
CA THR A 131 8.55 -17.21 9.30
C THR A 131 8.21 -15.93 8.53
N VAL A 132 9.06 -14.90 8.60
CA VAL A 132 8.89 -13.69 7.80
C VAL A 132 10.13 -13.47 6.93
N ALA A 133 9.94 -13.39 5.61
CA ALA A 133 11.01 -13.08 4.67
C ALA A 133 10.78 -11.68 4.10
N ALA A 134 11.68 -10.74 4.37
CA ALA A 134 11.63 -9.40 3.80
C ALA A 134 12.51 -9.33 2.55
N VAL A 135 11.90 -9.03 1.40
CA VAL A 135 12.59 -9.04 0.10
C VAL A 135 13.27 -7.70 -0.20
N LYS A 136 14.50 -7.78 -0.70
CA LYS A 136 15.22 -6.68 -1.35
C LYS A 136 14.97 -6.75 -2.85
N TYR A 137 13.97 -6.01 -3.32
CA TYR A 137 13.57 -5.98 -4.72
C TYR A 137 14.28 -4.84 -5.48
N SER A 138 14.35 -4.99 -6.80
CA SER A 138 14.97 -4.03 -7.71
C SER A 138 14.17 -2.73 -7.79
N LEU A 139 14.87 -1.60 -7.69
CA LEU A 139 14.26 -0.27 -7.62
C LEU A 139 14.27 0.45 -8.97
N ALA A 140 13.15 1.08 -9.29
CA ALA A 140 13.01 2.02 -10.40
C ALA A 140 13.72 3.35 -10.07
N PRO A 141 14.22 4.12 -11.05
CA PRO A 141 14.09 3.90 -12.49
C PRO A 141 15.15 2.97 -13.09
N ASP A 142 16.15 2.53 -12.32
CA ASP A 142 17.26 1.70 -12.83
C ASP A 142 16.74 0.34 -13.31
N ASN A 143 15.74 -0.20 -12.61
CA ASN A 143 15.05 -1.43 -12.96
C ASN A 143 13.53 -1.17 -12.90
N PRO A 144 12.91 -0.68 -13.98
CA PRO A 144 11.46 -0.45 -14.03
C PRO A 144 10.69 -1.78 -14.05
N TYR A 145 9.36 -1.70 -14.10
CA TYR A 145 8.47 -2.85 -14.28
C TYR A 145 8.95 -3.75 -15.43
N PRO A 146 8.96 -5.09 -15.26
CA PRO A 146 8.47 -5.85 -14.11
C PRO A 146 9.55 -6.25 -13.08
N ALA A 147 10.76 -5.68 -13.13
CA ALA A 147 11.92 -6.22 -12.39
C ALA A 147 11.67 -6.44 -10.89
N GLY A 148 11.18 -5.41 -10.18
CA GLY A 148 10.86 -5.54 -8.76
C GLY A 148 9.75 -6.55 -8.44
N LEU A 149 8.79 -6.73 -9.35
CA LEU A 149 7.72 -7.73 -9.20
C LEU A 149 8.26 -9.16 -9.37
N GLU A 150 9.13 -9.39 -10.36
CA GLU A 150 9.77 -10.68 -10.58
C GLU A 150 10.74 -11.06 -9.45
N ASP A 151 11.41 -10.07 -8.83
CA ASP A 151 12.20 -10.32 -7.61
C ASP A 151 11.31 -10.79 -6.45
N CYS A 152 10.14 -10.17 -6.27
CA CYS A 152 9.18 -10.57 -5.25
C CYS A 152 8.61 -11.98 -5.54
N TYR A 153 8.33 -12.30 -6.81
CA TYR A 153 7.92 -13.64 -7.21
C TYR A 153 8.99 -14.70 -6.93
N THR A 154 10.25 -14.37 -7.24
CA THR A 154 11.41 -15.24 -6.97
C THR A 154 11.57 -15.47 -5.47
N ALA A 155 11.43 -14.42 -4.66
CA ALA A 155 11.45 -14.52 -3.20
C ALA A 155 10.29 -15.37 -2.65
N LEU A 156 9.08 -15.23 -3.20
CA LEU A 156 7.92 -16.03 -2.81
C LEU A 156 8.14 -17.51 -3.11
N ARG A 157 8.61 -17.85 -4.31
CA ARG A 157 8.96 -19.23 -4.70
C ARG A 157 9.95 -19.86 -3.75
N TRP A 158 11.02 -19.14 -3.44
CA TRP A 158 12.01 -19.61 -2.47
C TRP A 158 11.42 -19.80 -1.08
N LEU A 159 10.57 -18.87 -0.62
CA LEU A 159 9.95 -18.93 0.71
C LEU A 159 9.09 -20.18 0.88
N VAL A 160 8.27 -20.52 -0.13
CA VAL A 160 7.37 -21.69 -0.06
C VAL A 160 8.10 -23.04 -0.12
N GLU A 161 9.35 -23.04 -0.57
CA GLU A 161 10.22 -24.22 -0.63
C GLU A 161 10.98 -24.47 0.70
N LEU A 162 10.93 -23.54 1.66
CA LEU A 162 11.62 -23.72 2.94
C LEU A 162 10.99 -24.87 3.74
N PRO A 163 11.78 -25.80 4.31
CA PRO A 163 11.26 -26.92 5.11
C PRO A 163 10.39 -26.51 6.31
N ALA A 164 10.65 -25.31 6.86
CA ALA A 164 9.91 -24.74 7.98
C ALA A 164 8.59 -24.06 7.58
N VAL A 165 8.27 -23.97 6.28
CA VAL A 165 7.09 -23.28 5.76
C VAL A 165 6.05 -24.26 5.25
N ASP A 166 4.82 -24.11 5.71
CA ASP A 166 3.64 -24.73 5.12
C ASP A 166 3.17 -23.86 3.92
N PRO A 167 3.33 -24.32 2.67
CA PRO A 167 2.98 -23.55 1.48
C PRO A 167 1.49 -23.22 1.39
N ALA A 168 0.61 -23.94 2.11
CA ALA A 168 -0.81 -23.63 2.18
C ALA A 168 -1.12 -22.45 3.12
N ARG A 169 -0.13 -21.98 3.89
CA ARG A 169 -0.27 -20.93 4.92
C ARG A 169 0.72 -19.80 4.68
N VAL A 170 0.80 -19.33 3.44
CA VAL A 170 1.70 -18.25 3.03
C VAL A 170 0.88 -17.01 2.71
N ALA A 171 1.17 -15.92 3.40
CA ALA A 171 0.68 -14.60 3.04
C ALA A 171 1.77 -13.77 2.35
N ILE A 172 1.34 -12.79 1.59
CA ILE A 172 2.20 -11.70 1.13
C ILE A 172 1.70 -10.39 1.74
N GLY A 173 2.60 -9.46 2.00
CA GLY A 173 2.22 -8.18 2.54
C GLY A 173 3.25 -7.11 2.29
N GLY A 174 2.83 -5.86 2.39
CA GLY A 174 3.75 -4.75 2.23
C GLY A 174 3.11 -3.41 2.50
N ALA A 175 3.97 -2.40 2.57
CA ALA A 175 3.57 -1.03 2.86
C ALA A 175 3.81 -0.10 1.67
N SER A 176 2.89 0.82 1.38
CA SER A 176 3.04 1.82 0.31
C SER A 176 3.28 1.12 -1.05
N ALA A 177 4.34 1.48 -1.78
CA ALA A 177 4.76 0.76 -2.99
C ALA A 177 4.96 -0.75 -2.80
N GLY A 178 5.38 -1.20 -1.62
CA GLY A 178 5.46 -2.62 -1.29
C GLY A 178 4.09 -3.28 -1.15
N GLY A 179 3.09 -2.54 -0.65
CA GLY A 179 1.70 -2.98 -0.67
C GLY A 179 1.15 -3.06 -2.10
N GLY A 180 1.55 -2.11 -2.96
CA GLY A 180 1.28 -2.18 -4.40
C GLY A 180 1.89 -3.41 -5.07
N LEU A 181 3.16 -3.72 -4.77
CA LEU A 181 3.80 -4.96 -5.24
C LEU A 181 3.14 -6.22 -4.67
N ALA A 182 2.68 -6.20 -3.42
CA ALA A 182 1.94 -7.32 -2.84
C ALA A 182 0.63 -7.57 -3.60
N ALA A 183 -0.15 -6.52 -3.90
CA ALA A 183 -1.36 -6.66 -4.70
C ALA A 183 -1.05 -7.17 -6.13
N ALA A 184 -0.01 -6.64 -6.79
CA ALA A 184 0.44 -7.11 -8.10
C ALA A 184 0.89 -8.59 -8.06
N LEU A 185 1.58 -9.01 -7.01
CA LEU A 185 2.06 -10.38 -6.83
C LEU A 185 0.90 -11.35 -6.55
N ALA A 186 -0.12 -10.93 -5.79
CA ALA A 186 -1.36 -11.72 -5.63
C ALA A 186 -2.03 -11.99 -6.98
N GLN A 187 -2.11 -10.95 -7.82
CA GLN A 187 -2.68 -11.07 -9.17
C GLN A 187 -1.83 -11.99 -10.06
N LEU A 188 -0.50 -11.80 -10.07
CA LEU A 188 0.43 -12.61 -10.86
C LEU A 188 0.38 -14.10 -10.46
N THR A 189 0.36 -14.38 -9.15
CA THR A 189 0.31 -15.76 -8.64
C THR A 189 -1.02 -16.44 -8.95
N TYR A 190 -2.13 -15.71 -8.85
CA TYR A 190 -3.44 -16.19 -9.28
C TYR A 190 -3.45 -16.55 -10.78
N ASP A 191 -2.94 -15.66 -11.64
CA ASP A 191 -2.93 -15.87 -13.08
C ASP A 191 -2.03 -17.06 -13.49
N ARG A 192 -0.95 -17.33 -12.74
CA ARG A 192 -0.07 -18.49 -12.96
C ARG A 192 -0.60 -19.80 -12.34
N GLY A 193 -1.42 -19.71 -11.29
CA GLY A 193 -1.95 -20.88 -10.57
C GLY A 193 -0.90 -21.73 -9.84
N GLU A 194 0.32 -21.21 -9.63
CA GLU A 194 1.45 -21.99 -9.10
C GLU A 194 1.53 -22.00 -7.56
N ILE A 195 1.23 -20.87 -6.91
CA ILE A 195 1.40 -20.71 -5.46
C ILE A 195 0.08 -20.24 -4.85
N PRO A 196 -0.60 -21.07 -4.04
CA PRO A 196 -1.77 -20.62 -3.31
C PRO A 196 -1.35 -19.64 -2.21
N LEU A 197 -2.05 -18.50 -2.12
CA LEU A 197 -1.84 -17.52 -1.07
C LEU A 197 -2.99 -17.59 -0.07
N ALA A 198 -2.64 -17.62 1.21
CA ALA A 198 -3.61 -17.58 2.30
C ALA A 198 -4.20 -16.17 2.50
N ALA A 199 -3.40 -15.12 2.23
CA ALA A 199 -3.82 -13.73 2.37
C ALA A 199 -2.90 -12.73 1.64
N GLN A 200 -3.43 -11.52 1.41
CA GLN A 200 -2.69 -10.32 1.06
C GLN A 200 -2.89 -9.22 2.13
N LEU A 201 -1.80 -8.75 2.74
CA LEU A 201 -1.78 -7.67 3.73
C LEU A 201 -1.31 -6.36 3.09
N LEU A 202 -2.24 -5.45 2.82
CA LEU A 202 -2.00 -4.24 2.04
C LEU A 202 -2.05 -2.99 2.94
N VAL A 203 -0.88 -2.50 3.32
CA VAL A 203 -0.76 -1.33 4.21
C VAL A 203 -0.59 -0.07 3.36
N TYR A 204 -1.62 0.78 3.32
CA TYR A 204 -1.79 2.00 2.51
C TYR A 204 -1.18 1.84 1.10
N PRO A 205 -1.59 0.80 0.35
CA PRO A 205 -0.85 0.35 -0.82
C PRO A 205 -0.90 1.38 -1.97
N MET A 206 0.24 1.61 -2.63
CA MET A 206 0.28 2.43 -3.85
C MET A 206 -0.17 1.58 -5.03
N ILE A 207 -1.43 1.68 -5.45
CA ILE A 207 -2.06 0.71 -6.38
C ILE A 207 -2.70 1.33 -7.63
N ASP A 208 -2.86 2.65 -7.68
CA ASP A 208 -3.41 3.35 -8.85
C ASP A 208 -2.47 4.46 -9.36
N ASP A 209 -2.03 4.37 -10.62
CA ASP A 209 -1.18 5.38 -11.25
C ASP A 209 -1.88 6.72 -11.49
N ARG A 210 -3.22 6.71 -11.49
CA ARG A 210 -4.06 7.89 -11.77
C ARG A 210 -4.09 8.86 -10.59
N SER A 211 -3.86 8.41 -9.35
CA SER A 211 -3.84 9.31 -8.17
C SER A 211 -2.68 10.30 -8.22
N GLY A 212 -1.62 9.97 -8.98
CA GLY A 212 -0.51 10.88 -9.26
C GLY A 212 -0.93 12.13 -10.03
N SER A 213 -2.06 12.15 -10.73
CA SER A 213 -2.51 13.28 -11.56
C SER A 213 -3.97 13.69 -11.37
N ARG A 214 -4.75 12.97 -10.57
CA ARG A 214 -6.17 13.27 -10.29
C ARG A 214 -6.34 14.66 -9.67
N PRO A 215 -7.10 15.58 -10.29
CA PRO A 215 -7.39 16.90 -9.71
C PRO A 215 -8.08 16.75 -8.34
N GLY A 216 -7.78 17.66 -7.41
CA GLY A 216 -8.43 17.70 -6.09
C GLY A 216 -7.84 16.76 -5.03
N LEU A 217 -6.91 15.86 -5.38
CA LEU A 217 -6.24 15.00 -4.39
C LEU A 217 -5.11 15.70 -3.61
N ASP A 218 -4.64 16.88 -4.00
CA ASP A 218 -3.63 17.58 -3.19
C ASP A 218 -4.28 18.15 -1.92
N HIS A 219 -3.83 17.71 -0.74
CA HIS A 219 -4.44 18.07 0.53
C HIS A 219 -3.37 18.56 1.54
N PRO A 220 -3.61 19.66 2.29
CA PRO A 220 -2.65 20.20 3.25
C PRO A 220 -2.31 19.24 4.41
N GLY A 221 -3.14 18.23 4.65
CA GLY A 221 -2.89 17.16 5.62
C GLY A 221 -1.93 16.07 5.17
N GLN A 222 -1.56 16.00 3.90
CA GLN A 222 -0.61 14.98 3.43
C GLN A 222 0.77 15.17 4.07
N ARG A 223 1.41 14.05 4.44
CA ARG A 223 2.78 13.99 4.97
C ARG A 223 3.49 12.80 4.36
N LEU A 224 4.82 12.90 4.25
CA LEU A 224 5.76 11.91 3.72
C LEU A 224 5.61 11.59 2.22
N TRP A 225 4.38 11.42 1.74
CA TRP A 225 4.05 11.16 0.35
C TRP A 225 3.03 12.18 -0.16
N SER A 226 3.33 12.75 -1.32
CA SER A 226 2.47 13.75 -1.96
C SER A 226 2.07 13.26 -3.35
N GLN A 227 1.02 13.86 -3.93
CA GLN A 227 0.66 13.59 -5.32
C GLN A 227 1.84 13.78 -6.28
N LYS A 228 2.71 14.77 -6.05
CA LYS A 228 3.90 15.00 -6.89
C LYS A 228 4.91 13.85 -6.79
N SER A 229 5.16 13.37 -5.58
CA SER A 229 6.01 12.19 -5.34
C SER A 229 5.42 10.96 -6.00
N ASN A 230 4.10 10.79 -5.89
CA ASN A 230 3.36 9.67 -6.45
C ASN A 230 3.48 9.61 -7.97
N ARG A 231 3.26 10.74 -8.65
CA ARG A 231 3.46 10.89 -10.10
C ARG A 231 4.87 10.52 -10.54
N PHE A 232 5.88 10.90 -9.75
CA PHE A 232 7.27 10.57 -10.05
C PHE A 232 7.54 9.07 -9.84
N GLY A 233 7.05 8.48 -8.76
CA GLY A 233 7.15 7.05 -8.46
C GLY A 233 6.53 6.19 -9.57
N TRP A 234 5.29 6.48 -9.95
CA TRP A 234 4.61 5.75 -11.03
C TRP A 234 5.30 5.89 -12.38
N ARG A 235 5.75 7.10 -12.75
CA ARG A 235 6.52 7.31 -13.99
C ARG A 235 7.80 6.48 -14.00
N ALA A 236 8.54 6.46 -12.89
CA ALA A 236 9.77 5.69 -12.79
C ALA A 236 9.50 4.18 -12.83
N TYR A 237 8.50 3.71 -12.07
CA TYR A 237 8.12 2.31 -11.99
C TYR A 237 7.65 1.78 -13.34
N LEU A 238 6.71 2.47 -14.01
CA LEU A 238 6.16 2.00 -15.28
C LEU A 238 7.24 1.96 -16.36
N GLY A 239 8.11 2.98 -16.46
CA GLY A 239 9.19 2.98 -17.45
C GLY A 239 8.72 2.83 -18.91
N GLY A 240 7.44 3.10 -19.21
CA GLY A 240 6.82 2.89 -20.52
C GLY A 240 5.98 1.62 -20.64
N ALA A 241 5.91 0.77 -19.60
CA ALA A 241 5.03 -0.39 -19.56
C ALA A 241 3.54 0.03 -19.61
N ASP A 242 2.71 -0.87 -20.15
CA ASP A 242 1.26 -0.71 -20.18
C ASP A 242 0.69 -0.72 -18.76
N PRO A 243 0.07 0.39 -18.29
CA PRO A 243 -0.57 0.43 -16.99
C PRO A 243 -1.63 -0.65 -16.80
N ALA A 244 -2.37 -1.04 -17.86
CA ALA A 244 -3.44 -2.04 -17.76
C ALA A 244 -2.93 -3.42 -17.29
N VAL A 245 -1.63 -3.68 -17.47
CA VAL A 245 -0.96 -4.90 -17.00
C VAL A 245 -0.22 -4.66 -15.69
N ALA A 246 0.47 -3.52 -15.56
CA ALA A 246 1.40 -3.27 -14.46
C ALA A 246 0.77 -2.72 -13.17
N VAL A 247 -0.44 -2.14 -13.24
CA VAL A 247 -1.06 -1.39 -12.13
C VAL A 247 -2.20 -2.21 -11.52
N PRO A 248 -2.13 -2.60 -10.23
CA PRO A 248 -3.11 -3.50 -9.62
C PRO A 248 -4.55 -3.00 -9.69
N ALA A 249 -4.79 -1.70 -9.49
CA ALA A 249 -6.14 -1.12 -9.52
C ALA A 249 -6.75 -1.12 -10.93
N ARG A 250 -5.98 -1.39 -11.99
CA ARG A 250 -6.49 -1.46 -13.37
C ARG A 250 -7.02 -2.83 -13.77
N ARG A 251 -6.71 -3.89 -13.01
CA ARG A 251 -7.27 -5.22 -13.25
C ARG A 251 -8.80 -5.16 -13.18
N ALA A 252 -9.50 -5.67 -14.18
CA ALA A 252 -10.97 -5.57 -14.24
C ALA A 252 -11.67 -6.54 -13.27
N ASP A 253 -11.26 -7.82 -13.30
CA ASP A 253 -11.83 -8.89 -12.47
C ASP A 253 -10.89 -9.26 -11.33
N LEU A 254 -11.38 -9.12 -10.09
CA LEU A 254 -10.65 -9.44 -8.87
C LEU A 254 -11.10 -10.76 -8.24
N SER A 255 -12.00 -11.51 -8.90
CA SER A 255 -12.49 -12.79 -8.38
C SER A 255 -11.35 -13.80 -8.23
N GLY A 256 -11.44 -14.63 -7.20
CA GLY A 256 -10.46 -15.68 -6.91
C GLY A 256 -9.13 -15.20 -6.28
N LEU A 257 -8.90 -13.89 -6.15
CA LEU A 257 -7.76 -13.36 -5.40
C LEU A 257 -7.82 -13.76 -3.91
N PRO A 258 -6.67 -13.85 -3.22
CA PRO A 258 -6.64 -14.26 -1.81
C PRO A 258 -7.34 -13.23 -0.91
N PRO A 259 -7.87 -13.65 0.25
CA PRO A 259 -8.41 -12.75 1.27
C PRO A 259 -7.48 -11.58 1.56
N ALA A 260 -8.05 -10.39 1.74
CA ALA A 260 -7.29 -9.16 1.87
C ALA A 260 -7.57 -8.43 3.19
N TRP A 261 -6.53 -7.78 3.70
CA TRP A 261 -6.68 -6.68 4.64
C TRP A 261 -6.08 -5.44 3.99
N VAL A 262 -6.84 -4.35 4.00
CA VAL A 262 -6.44 -3.05 3.44
C VAL A 262 -6.55 -2.01 4.53
N GLY A 263 -5.49 -1.23 4.77
CA GLY A 263 -5.53 -0.19 5.81
C GLY A 263 -4.94 1.13 5.34
N VAL A 264 -5.63 2.24 5.54
CA VAL A 264 -5.21 3.55 5.01
C VAL A 264 -5.66 4.71 5.91
N GLY A 265 -4.92 5.82 5.88
CA GLY A 265 -5.30 7.05 6.57
C GLY A 265 -6.07 8.01 5.67
N THR A 266 -7.01 8.80 6.23
CA THR A 266 -7.82 9.74 5.41
C THR A 266 -7.04 10.94 4.85
N PHE A 267 -5.81 11.18 5.31
CA PHE A 267 -4.90 12.18 4.72
C PHE A 267 -3.78 11.55 3.90
N ASP A 268 -3.91 10.27 3.55
CA ASP A 268 -3.07 9.63 2.54
C ASP A 268 -3.57 9.98 1.13
N VAL A 269 -2.65 10.09 0.17
CA VAL A 269 -3.01 10.24 -1.25
C VAL A 269 -3.62 8.95 -1.81
N PHE A 270 -3.39 7.81 -1.15
CA PHE A 270 -3.91 6.50 -1.52
C PHE A 270 -5.31 6.19 -0.95
N HIS A 271 -5.86 7.06 -0.10
CA HIS A 271 -7.13 6.78 0.59
C HIS A 271 -8.24 6.30 -0.36
N ASP A 272 -8.55 7.08 -1.39
CA ASP A 272 -9.68 6.77 -2.26
C ASP A 272 -9.42 5.53 -3.12
N GLU A 273 -8.17 5.31 -3.59
CA GLU A 273 -7.84 4.11 -4.39
C GLU A 273 -7.87 2.84 -3.54
N ASP A 274 -7.43 2.91 -2.28
CA ASP A 274 -7.42 1.79 -1.34
C ASP A 274 -8.83 1.38 -0.94
N VAL A 275 -9.69 2.36 -0.63
CA VAL A 275 -11.10 2.14 -0.33
C VAL A 275 -11.81 1.53 -1.55
N GLU A 276 -11.61 2.11 -2.74
CA GLU A 276 -12.21 1.60 -3.99
C GLU A 276 -11.75 0.16 -4.28
N TYR A 277 -10.47 -0.15 -4.09
CA TYR A 277 -9.95 -1.51 -4.31
C TYR A 277 -10.54 -2.53 -3.32
N ALA A 278 -10.65 -2.16 -2.04
CA ALA A 278 -11.28 -3.02 -1.02
C ALA A 278 -12.77 -3.28 -1.33
N GLU A 279 -13.51 -2.26 -1.78
CA GLU A 279 -14.90 -2.40 -2.21
C GLU A 279 -15.02 -3.32 -3.43
N ARG A 280 -14.12 -3.19 -4.41
CA ARG A 280 -14.11 -4.03 -5.61
C ARG A 280 -13.75 -5.49 -5.30
N LEU A 281 -12.84 -5.74 -4.37
CA LEU A 281 -12.55 -7.09 -3.87
C LEU A 281 -13.83 -7.74 -3.29
N ARG A 282 -14.54 -7.02 -2.42
CA ARG A 282 -15.81 -7.50 -1.83
C ARG A 282 -16.87 -7.75 -2.89
N ALA A 283 -17.01 -6.83 -3.86
CA ALA A 283 -17.95 -6.96 -4.96
C ALA A 283 -17.65 -8.18 -5.85
N ALA A 284 -16.38 -8.58 -5.97
CA ALA A 284 -15.93 -9.78 -6.66
C ALA A 284 -16.00 -11.06 -5.80
N GLY A 285 -16.52 -10.99 -4.58
CA GLY A 285 -16.66 -12.13 -3.66
C GLY A 285 -15.38 -12.47 -2.89
N VAL A 286 -14.35 -11.63 -2.93
CA VAL A 286 -13.11 -11.83 -2.14
C VAL A 286 -13.32 -11.26 -0.73
N PRO A 287 -13.09 -12.05 0.34
CA PRO A 287 -13.12 -11.53 1.71
C PRO A 287 -12.10 -10.40 1.87
N CYS A 288 -12.55 -9.22 2.29
CA CYS A 288 -11.67 -8.08 2.48
C CYS A 288 -12.04 -7.31 3.76
N GLU A 289 -11.08 -7.14 4.65
CA GLU A 289 -11.15 -6.20 5.77
C GLU A 289 -10.59 -4.83 5.33
N LEU A 290 -11.23 -3.75 5.79
CA LEU A 290 -10.83 -2.38 5.47
C LEU A 290 -10.71 -1.59 6.77
N GLU A 291 -9.53 -1.05 7.05
CA GLU A 291 -9.21 -0.24 8.23
C GLU A 291 -8.88 1.19 7.79
N VAL A 292 -9.85 2.11 7.91
CA VAL A 292 -9.62 3.53 7.62
C VAL A 292 -9.34 4.27 8.92
N VAL A 293 -8.20 4.95 9.01
CA VAL A 293 -7.78 5.71 10.19
C VAL A 293 -8.02 7.22 9.98
N PRO A 294 -9.04 7.82 10.63
CA PRO A 294 -9.35 9.24 10.46
C PRO A 294 -8.19 10.15 10.85
N GLY A 295 -7.86 11.11 9.98
CA GLY A 295 -6.82 12.12 10.19
C GLY A 295 -5.39 11.57 10.17
N ALA A 296 -5.18 10.30 9.79
CA ALA A 296 -3.86 9.72 9.62
C ALA A 296 -3.28 10.02 8.22
N TYR A 297 -1.97 10.26 8.20
CA TYR A 297 -1.19 10.53 6.98
C TYR A 297 -0.34 9.31 6.59
N HIS A 298 0.24 9.34 5.39
CA HIS A 298 1.05 8.23 4.89
C HIS A 298 2.19 7.81 5.83
N GLY A 299 2.29 6.52 6.16
CA GLY A 299 3.33 5.97 7.03
C GLY A 299 3.26 6.41 8.50
N PHE A 300 2.07 6.80 8.98
CA PHE A 300 1.87 7.26 10.35
C PHE A 300 2.30 6.24 11.43
N ASP A 301 2.10 4.96 11.17
CA ASP A 301 2.39 3.84 12.05
C ASP A 301 3.90 3.61 12.22
N GLY A 302 4.70 3.90 11.19
CA GLY A 302 6.16 3.96 11.31
C GLY A 302 6.65 5.19 12.08
N VAL A 303 6.10 6.37 11.77
CA VAL A 303 6.51 7.65 12.40
C VAL A 303 6.11 7.72 13.88
N ALA A 304 4.92 7.23 14.19
CA ALA A 304 4.29 7.34 15.50
C ALA A 304 4.04 5.97 16.13
N ALA A 305 4.94 5.00 15.92
CA ALA A 305 4.81 3.59 16.32
C ALA A 305 4.44 3.32 17.79
N LYS A 306 4.67 4.30 18.67
CA LYS A 306 4.36 4.19 20.11
C LYS A 306 2.94 4.62 20.49
N THR A 307 2.21 5.26 19.57
CA THR A 307 0.84 5.72 19.77
C THR A 307 -0.13 4.55 19.86
N GLN A 308 -1.28 4.74 20.51
CA GLN A 308 -2.32 3.73 20.58
C GLN A 308 -2.91 3.47 19.20
N VAL A 309 -3.13 4.50 18.39
CA VAL A 309 -3.60 4.35 17.00
C VAL A 309 -2.67 3.47 16.15
N ALA A 310 -1.35 3.66 16.21
CA ALA A 310 -0.40 2.80 15.48
C ALA A 310 -0.38 1.35 16.02
N ARG A 311 -0.52 1.17 17.34
CA ARG A 311 -0.57 -0.15 17.96
C ARG A 311 -1.85 -0.90 17.60
N ALA A 312 -2.99 -0.21 17.58
CA ALA A 312 -4.29 -0.75 17.17
C ALA A 312 -4.29 -1.13 15.68
N PHE A 313 -3.75 -0.27 14.83
CA PHE A 313 -3.58 -0.53 13.41
C PHE A 313 -2.74 -1.79 13.13
N PHE A 314 -1.63 -1.99 13.84
CA PHE A 314 -0.89 -3.25 13.74
C PHE A 314 -1.66 -4.45 14.32
N ALA A 315 -2.39 -4.24 15.43
CA ALA A 315 -3.14 -5.32 16.07
C ALA A 315 -4.24 -5.87 15.16
N SER A 316 -4.90 -5.04 14.35
CA SER A 316 -5.89 -5.50 13.36
C SER A 316 -5.25 -6.33 12.25
N GLN A 317 -4.05 -5.98 11.78
CA GLN A 317 -3.28 -6.79 10.83
C GLN A 317 -2.97 -8.18 11.38
N VAL A 318 -2.55 -8.26 12.65
CA VAL A 318 -2.30 -9.54 13.33
C VAL A 318 -3.60 -10.33 13.52
N ALA A 319 -4.70 -9.67 13.89
CA ALA A 319 -5.99 -10.33 14.07
C ALA A 319 -6.49 -10.97 12.76
N PHE A 320 -6.30 -10.29 11.63
CA PHE A 320 -6.61 -10.81 10.30
C PHE A 320 -5.72 -12.01 9.91
N LEU A 321 -4.40 -11.90 10.09
CA LEU A 321 -3.47 -12.93 9.64
C LEU A 321 -3.45 -14.20 10.52
N ARG A 322 -3.66 -14.05 11.83
CA ARG A 322 -3.51 -15.15 12.81
C ARG A 322 -4.32 -16.42 12.45
N PRO A 323 -5.63 -16.36 12.19
CA PRO A 323 -6.40 -17.57 11.86
C PRO A 323 -5.96 -18.23 10.54
N LEU A 324 -5.35 -17.47 9.63
CA LEU A 324 -4.93 -17.95 8.31
C LEU A 324 -3.54 -18.58 8.32
N LEU A 325 -2.62 -18.07 9.15
CA LEU A 325 -1.22 -18.50 9.17
C LEU A 325 -0.85 -19.39 10.35
N ASN A 326 -1.58 -19.26 11.47
CA ASN A 326 -1.35 -20.06 12.67
C ASN A 326 -2.67 -20.34 13.40
N PRO A 327 -3.58 -21.13 12.78
CA PRO A 327 -4.82 -21.54 13.44
C PRO A 327 -4.50 -22.34 14.70
N ALA A 328 -5.23 -22.07 15.79
CA ALA A 328 -5.15 -22.90 16.98
C ALA A 328 -5.42 -24.35 16.61
N VAL A 329 -4.59 -25.28 17.11
CA VAL A 329 -4.86 -26.71 16.98
C VAL A 329 -6.16 -26.98 17.72
N VAL A 330 -7.26 -27.18 16.98
CA VAL A 330 -8.50 -27.70 17.56
C VAL A 330 -8.20 -29.14 17.91
N GLY A 331 -7.93 -29.38 19.20
CA GLY A 331 -7.75 -30.72 19.77
C GLY A 331 -9.04 -31.52 19.81
#